data_AF-A9VEM8-F1
#
_entry.id   AF-A9VEM8-F1
#
_cell.length_a   1.000
_cell.length_b   1.000
_cell.length_c   1.000
_cell.angle_alpha   90.00
_cell.angle_beta   90.00
_cell.angle_gamma   90.00
#
_symmetry.space_group_name_H-M   'P 1'
#
loop_
_entity.id
_entity.type
_entity.pdbx_description
1 polymer ?
#
loop_
_entity_poly.entity_id
_entity_poly.type
_entity_poly.pdbx_seq_one_letter_code
_entity_poly.pdbx_strand_id
1 'polypeptide(L)'
;MRPFSTLGCLALAGLLLFSAPQPATATYGSDNLFCAWYNPCQNGATCSSNLLGVVCTCPTGYTGLYCQNEPETGRCVTKHIIDNFEACSYSNDDGTVSWTSDWQESDPEHGGPSSGLVRIFDGDLALTGPASGAGGPKITRTVDLSNTQDARIEVKFHFEGDVESGDQAALYVRKGSHSFKRIETFDVSWCGKSKTFIKTYDISAYADAVTTIKFRVESELRPSNEWFVVDYVAVMYEKCDAGATTRAPATTRAPTTTTTTTTTRAPTTTPNPCDSHTCKNGGTCRISNGRAYCDCKDGYSGSQCETRITTTPTPTTKWDPCNS
;
A
#
# COMPACT_ATOMS: atom_id res chain seq x y z
N MET A 1 -70.96 -69.63 -15.14
CA MET A 1 -72.21 -69.32 -14.39
C MET A 1 -72.73 -67.98 -14.91
N ARG A 2 -73.98 -67.91 -15.38
CA ARG A 2 -74.70 -66.65 -15.72
C ARG A 2 -75.22 -66.01 -14.41
N PRO A 3 -75.64 -64.71 -14.32
CA PRO A 3 -76.82 -64.12 -14.99
C PRO A 3 -76.57 -62.76 -15.72
N PHE A 4 -77.28 -62.41 -16.80
CA PHE A 4 -78.55 -61.63 -16.92
C PHE A 4 -78.44 -60.18 -16.40
N SER A 5 -78.35 -59.14 -17.25
CA SER A 5 -79.41 -58.42 -18.02
C SER A 5 -80.06 -57.25 -17.27
N THR A 6 -80.00 -56.03 -17.82
CA THR A 6 -81.13 -55.06 -17.84
C THR A 6 -80.93 -53.99 -18.92
N LEU A 7 -82.04 -53.70 -19.61
CA LEU A 7 -82.24 -52.70 -20.66
C LEU A 7 -82.29 -51.26 -20.13
N GLY A 8 -81.98 -50.31 -21.04
CA GLY A 8 -82.80 -49.12 -21.27
C GLY A 8 -82.24 -47.79 -20.76
N CYS A 9 -81.88 -46.86 -21.66
CA CYS A 9 -82.83 -45.85 -22.19
C CYS A 9 -82.13 -44.95 -23.22
N LEU A 10 -82.78 -44.71 -24.37
CA LEU A 10 -82.40 -43.65 -25.32
C LEU A 10 -82.62 -42.27 -24.67
N ALA A 11 -81.69 -41.34 -24.90
CA ALA A 11 -82.01 -39.93 -25.12
C ALA A 11 -80.89 -39.24 -25.93
N LEU A 12 -81.32 -38.41 -26.87
CA LEU A 12 -80.54 -37.74 -27.90
C LEU A 12 -79.68 -36.56 -27.38
N ALA A 13 -78.67 -36.25 -28.22
CA ALA A 13 -78.15 -34.93 -28.56
C ALA A 13 -77.14 -34.23 -27.64
N GLY A 14 -76.04 -33.79 -28.26
CA GLY A 14 -75.43 -32.50 -27.91
C GLY A 14 -73.93 -32.52 -27.62
N LEU A 15 -73.16 -32.02 -28.60
CA LEU A 15 -71.88 -31.31 -28.45
C LEU A 15 -70.65 -32.07 -27.93
N LEU A 16 -69.75 -32.40 -28.87
CA LEU A 16 -68.34 -32.66 -28.59
C LEU A 16 -67.65 -31.34 -28.17
N LEU A 17 -67.36 -31.19 -26.87
CA LEU A 17 -66.34 -30.25 -26.39
C LEU A 17 -65.03 -31.01 -26.21
N PHE A 18 -64.08 -30.76 -27.11
CA PHE A 18 -62.69 -31.18 -26.92
C PHE A 18 -62.10 -30.40 -25.73
N SER A 19 -61.79 -31.09 -24.64
CA SER A 19 -60.97 -30.56 -23.55
C SER A 19 -59.52 -30.42 -24.03
N ALA A 20 -59.09 -29.19 -24.30
CA ALA A 20 -57.68 -28.89 -24.53
C ALA A 20 -56.87 -29.13 -23.25
N PRO A 21 -55.68 -29.74 -23.32
CA PRO A 21 -54.78 -29.83 -22.17
C PRO A 21 -54.34 -28.42 -21.75
N GLN A 22 -54.51 -28.09 -20.48
CA GLN A 22 -54.00 -26.83 -19.92
C GLN A 22 -52.47 -26.79 -19.99
N PRO A 23 -51.86 -25.65 -20.38
CA PRO A 23 -50.42 -25.50 -20.28
C PRO A 23 -50.01 -25.50 -18.79
N ALA A 24 -48.94 -26.24 -18.49
CA ALA A 24 -48.34 -26.31 -17.17
C ALA A 24 -48.09 -24.89 -16.63
N THR A 25 -48.56 -24.64 -15.41
CA THR A 25 -48.22 -23.44 -14.66
C THR A 25 -46.71 -23.40 -14.46
N ALA A 26 -46.02 -22.53 -15.20
CA ALA A 26 -44.64 -22.18 -14.92
C ALA A 26 -44.60 -21.50 -13.54
N THR A 27 -44.10 -22.20 -12.54
CA THR A 27 -43.70 -21.59 -11.27
C THR A 27 -42.51 -20.67 -11.55
N TYR A 28 -42.78 -19.37 -11.71
CA TYR A 28 -41.74 -18.35 -11.76
C TYR A 28 -41.05 -18.27 -10.38
N GLY A 29 -39.88 -18.92 -10.25
CA GLY A 29 -38.91 -18.55 -9.23
C GLY A 29 -38.41 -17.15 -9.55
N SER A 30 -38.92 -16.15 -8.85
CA SER A 30 -39.05 -14.77 -9.30
C SER A 30 -37.85 -13.86 -9.10
N ASP A 31 -36.65 -14.39 -8.83
CA ASP A 31 -35.54 -13.52 -8.48
C ASP A 31 -34.60 -13.24 -9.66
N ASN A 32 -34.54 -14.10 -10.69
CA ASN A 32 -33.56 -13.96 -11.79
C ASN A 32 -34.13 -13.57 -13.18
N LEU A 33 -35.26 -12.85 -13.23
CA LEU A 33 -35.93 -12.56 -14.50
C LEU A 33 -35.17 -11.53 -15.36
N PHE A 34 -34.47 -10.57 -14.74
CA PHE A 34 -33.84 -9.48 -15.47
C PHE A 34 -32.61 -9.97 -16.27
N CYS A 35 -31.76 -10.79 -15.65
CA CYS A 35 -30.58 -11.38 -16.30
C CYS A 35 -30.92 -12.36 -17.43
N ALA A 36 -32.10 -12.99 -17.40
CA ALA A 36 -32.55 -13.90 -18.45
C ALA A 36 -32.99 -13.16 -19.73
N TRP A 37 -33.42 -11.90 -19.61
CA TRP A 37 -33.85 -11.07 -20.73
C TRP A 37 -32.75 -10.13 -21.23
N TYR A 38 -31.95 -9.58 -20.31
CA TYR A 38 -30.84 -8.68 -20.62
C TYR A 38 -29.75 -8.81 -19.55
N ASN A 39 -28.57 -9.28 -19.94
CA ASN A 39 -27.43 -9.39 -19.05
C ASN A 39 -26.47 -8.19 -19.28
N PRO A 40 -26.46 -7.18 -18.37
CA PRO A 40 -25.55 -6.04 -18.46
C PRO A 40 -24.13 -6.35 -18.00
N CYS A 41 -23.90 -7.50 -17.35
CA CYS A 41 -22.61 -7.86 -16.78
C CYS A 41 -21.60 -8.18 -17.89
N GLN A 42 -20.42 -7.57 -17.81
CA GLN A 42 -19.36 -7.69 -18.80
C GLN A 42 -18.31 -8.73 -18.39
N ASN A 43 -17.41 -9.04 -19.31
CA ASN A 43 -16.17 -9.80 -19.04
C ASN A 43 -16.37 -11.19 -18.41
N GLY A 44 -17.47 -11.87 -18.72
CA GLY A 44 -17.76 -13.21 -18.20
C GLY A 44 -18.29 -13.23 -16.77
N ALA A 45 -18.75 -12.08 -16.25
CA ALA A 45 -19.38 -11.99 -14.95
C ALA A 45 -20.71 -12.76 -14.88
N THR A 46 -20.98 -13.30 -13.69
CA THR A 46 -22.25 -14.00 -13.42
C THR A 46 -23.32 -12.98 -13.06
N CYS A 47 -24.43 -13.01 -13.81
CA CYS A 47 -25.56 -12.12 -13.59
C CYS A 47 -26.57 -12.79 -12.67
N SER A 48 -26.97 -12.07 -11.63
CA SER A 48 -28.13 -12.37 -10.80
C SER A 48 -28.99 -11.12 -10.70
N SER A 49 -30.31 -11.24 -10.73
CA SER A 49 -31.20 -10.14 -10.33
C SER A 49 -31.81 -10.40 -8.96
N ASN A 50 -32.33 -9.36 -8.34
CA ASN A 50 -33.22 -9.41 -7.20
C ASN A 50 -34.19 -8.21 -7.25
N LEU A 51 -35.01 -8.02 -6.21
CA LEU A 51 -35.96 -6.90 -6.11
C LEU A 51 -35.33 -5.48 -6.17
N LEU A 52 -34.02 -5.36 -5.93
CA LEU A 52 -33.29 -4.08 -5.96
C LEU A 52 -32.57 -3.84 -7.29
N GLY A 53 -32.54 -4.81 -8.21
CA GLY A 53 -31.98 -4.66 -9.55
C GLY A 53 -31.04 -5.80 -9.95
N VAL A 54 -30.13 -5.50 -10.88
CA VAL A 54 -29.10 -6.44 -11.37
C VAL A 54 -27.86 -6.37 -10.50
N VAL A 55 -27.36 -7.55 -10.12
CA VAL A 55 -26.11 -7.75 -9.37
C VAL A 55 -25.17 -8.60 -10.21
N CYS A 56 -24.02 -8.01 -10.57
CA CYS A 56 -22.96 -8.70 -11.29
C CYS A 56 -21.91 -9.22 -10.31
N THR A 57 -21.68 -10.53 -10.31
CA THR A 57 -20.56 -11.14 -9.60
C THR A 57 -19.36 -11.16 -10.55
N CYS A 58 -18.38 -10.29 -10.28
CA CYS A 58 -17.24 -10.10 -11.18
C CYS A 58 -16.23 -11.26 -11.08
N PRO A 59 -15.66 -11.71 -12.21
CA PRO A 59 -14.51 -12.60 -12.21
C PRO A 59 -13.29 -11.90 -11.59
N THR A 60 -12.30 -12.69 -11.16
CA THR A 60 -11.11 -12.18 -10.47
C THR A 60 -10.48 -10.99 -11.19
N GLY A 61 -10.36 -9.87 -10.46
CA GLY A 61 -9.69 -8.65 -10.92
C GLY A 61 -10.55 -7.65 -11.67
N TYR A 62 -11.73 -8.03 -12.18
CA TYR A 62 -12.66 -7.08 -12.80
C TYR A 62 -13.45 -6.30 -11.75
N THR A 63 -13.72 -5.01 -12.01
CA THR A 63 -14.45 -4.14 -11.09
C THR A 63 -15.52 -3.29 -11.80
N GLY A 64 -16.28 -2.51 -11.02
CA GLY A 64 -17.38 -1.69 -11.51
C GLY A 64 -18.74 -2.39 -11.40
N LEU A 65 -19.82 -1.62 -11.44
CA LEU A 65 -21.19 -2.09 -11.24
C LEU A 65 -21.59 -3.24 -12.18
N TYR A 66 -21.02 -3.25 -13.39
CA TYR A 66 -21.26 -4.24 -14.41
C TYR A 66 -20.00 -5.03 -14.77
N CYS A 67 -18.98 -5.01 -13.91
CA CYS A 67 -17.67 -5.64 -14.15
C CYS A 67 -16.98 -5.15 -15.44
N GLN A 68 -17.27 -3.92 -15.84
CA GLN A 68 -16.78 -3.31 -17.07
C GLN A 68 -15.32 -2.84 -16.98
N ASN A 69 -14.81 -2.63 -15.77
CA ASN A 69 -13.42 -2.24 -15.58
C ASN A 69 -12.57 -3.50 -15.63
N GLU A 70 -11.65 -3.54 -16.58
CA GLU A 70 -10.67 -4.62 -16.70
C GLU A 70 -9.76 -4.67 -15.46
N PRO A 71 -9.22 -5.85 -15.11
CA PRO A 71 -8.18 -5.92 -14.12
C PRO A 71 -6.98 -5.13 -14.60
N GLU A 72 -6.29 -4.46 -13.68
CA GLU A 72 -5.04 -3.75 -13.97
C GLU A 72 -3.86 -4.72 -14.20
N THR A 73 -4.06 -5.79 -14.98
CA THR A 73 -3.02 -6.75 -15.32
C THR A 73 -1.90 -6.08 -16.13
N GLY A 74 -0.66 -6.44 -15.84
CA GLY A 74 0.50 -5.91 -16.56
C GLY A 74 0.97 -4.52 -16.14
N ARG A 75 0.34 -3.93 -15.11
CA ARG A 75 0.74 -2.63 -14.55
C ARG A 75 1.46 -2.81 -13.21
N CYS A 76 2.40 -1.91 -12.93
CA CYS A 76 2.99 -1.76 -11.61
C CYS A 76 2.26 -0.65 -10.87
N VAL A 77 1.89 -0.91 -9.62
CA VAL A 77 1.27 0.07 -8.73
C VAL A 77 2.20 0.37 -7.57
N THR A 78 2.34 1.65 -7.22
CA THR A 78 3.06 2.06 -6.02
C THR A 78 2.24 1.69 -4.79
N LYS A 79 2.87 0.99 -3.86
CA LYS A 79 2.34 0.63 -2.56
C LYS A 79 3.02 1.49 -1.51
N HIS A 80 2.22 1.88 -0.52
CA HIS A 80 2.66 2.69 0.63
C HIS A 80 2.38 1.92 1.90
N ILE A 81 3.41 1.73 2.71
CA ILE A 81 3.35 1.22 4.07
C ILE A 81 3.81 2.37 4.95
N ILE A 82 2.95 2.84 5.86
CA ILE A 82 3.14 4.10 6.57
C ILE A 82 2.87 3.86 8.05
N ASP A 83 3.65 4.51 8.89
CA ASP A 83 3.32 4.79 10.28
C ASP A 83 3.64 6.26 10.57
N ASN A 84 2.62 7.02 10.98
CA ASN A 84 2.71 8.41 11.43
C ASN A 84 2.81 8.53 12.96
N PHE A 85 2.81 7.42 13.69
CA PHE A 85 2.85 7.34 15.14
C PHE A 85 1.76 8.13 15.90
N GLU A 86 0.69 8.57 15.23
CA GLU A 86 -0.42 9.32 15.86
C GLU A 86 -1.11 8.50 16.96
N ALA A 87 -1.11 7.18 16.82
CA ALA A 87 -1.50 6.27 17.87
C ALA A 87 -0.27 5.88 18.72
N CYS A 88 -0.41 5.93 20.05
CA CYS A 88 0.54 5.34 20.99
C CYS A 88 0.47 3.80 20.96
N SER A 89 0.84 3.21 19.82
CA SER A 89 0.86 1.78 19.57
C SER A 89 1.97 1.42 18.59
N TYR A 90 2.69 0.36 18.91
CA TYR A 90 3.67 -0.24 18.00
C TYR A 90 3.03 -1.01 16.83
N SER A 91 1.72 -1.26 16.88
CA SER A 91 0.98 -1.95 15.83
C SER A 91 0.22 -1.00 14.90
N ASN A 92 0.51 0.31 14.92
CA ASN A 92 -0.20 1.28 14.08
C ASN A 92 0.16 1.11 12.59
N ASP A 93 -0.80 1.34 11.71
CA ASP A 93 -0.69 1.12 10.26
C ASP A 93 -1.53 2.16 9.51
N ASP A 94 -0.90 3.18 8.93
CA ASP A 94 -1.59 4.26 8.18
C ASP A 94 -1.48 4.11 6.66
N GLY A 95 -0.76 3.07 6.21
CA GLY A 95 -0.48 2.81 4.81
C GLY A 95 -1.63 2.15 4.05
N THR A 96 -1.51 2.15 2.72
CA THR A 96 -2.36 1.35 1.81
C THR A 96 -2.12 -0.16 1.91
N VAL A 97 -1.01 -0.55 2.54
CA VAL A 97 -0.59 -1.91 2.83
C VAL A 97 -0.07 -1.91 4.27
N SER A 98 -0.39 -2.95 5.03
CA SER A 98 0.07 -3.09 6.41
C SER A 98 1.53 -3.56 6.46
N TRP A 99 2.20 -3.20 7.55
CA TRP A 99 3.47 -3.79 7.97
C TRP A 99 3.29 -5.30 8.24
N THR A 100 4.38 -6.08 8.14
CA THR A 100 4.30 -7.55 8.39
C THR A 100 4.52 -7.93 9.84
N SER A 101 4.99 -6.98 10.66
CA SER A 101 5.08 -7.10 12.11
C SER A 101 4.74 -5.77 12.75
N ASP A 102 4.40 -5.78 14.03
CA ASP A 102 4.44 -4.59 14.87
C ASP A 102 5.90 -4.09 15.00
N TRP A 103 6.08 -2.85 15.43
CA TRP A 103 7.35 -2.38 15.95
C TRP A 103 7.75 -3.22 17.18
N GLN A 104 9.00 -3.67 17.20
CA GLN A 104 9.59 -4.46 18.26
C GLN A 104 10.74 -3.66 18.87
N GLU A 105 10.54 -3.18 20.09
CA GLU A 105 11.58 -2.51 20.88
C GLU A 105 12.62 -3.52 21.40
N SER A 106 13.83 -3.04 21.62
CA SER A 106 14.88 -3.79 22.29
C SER A 106 15.82 -2.81 22.99
N ASP A 107 15.44 -2.45 24.21
CA ASP A 107 16.23 -1.65 25.14
C ASP A 107 16.25 -2.32 26.53
N PRO A 108 17.11 -1.86 27.46
CA PRO A 108 17.19 -2.46 28.80
C PRO A 108 15.93 -2.30 29.66
N GLU A 109 15.10 -1.29 29.45
CA GLU A 109 13.98 -0.91 30.32
C GLU A 109 12.65 -1.58 29.92
N HIS A 110 12.48 -1.98 28.65
CA HIS A 110 11.31 -2.72 28.12
C HIS A 110 9.96 -2.07 28.50
N GLY A 111 9.79 -0.81 28.15
CA GLY A 111 8.67 0.02 28.61
C GLY A 111 7.44 0.02 27.70
N GLY A 112 7.49 -0.61 26.53
CA GLY A 112 6.43 -0.57 25.53
C GLY A 112 6.19 0.83 24.95
N PRO A 113 5.13 1.01 24.15
CA PRO A 113 4.92 2.25 23.40
C PRO A 113 4.73 3.51 24.25
N SER A 114 4.44 3.42 25.55
CA SER A 114 4.19 4.58 26.40
C SER A 114 5.32 4.92 27.36
N SER A 115 6.38 4.11 27.48
CA SER A 115 7.42 4.33 28.49
C SER A 115 8.76 3.69 28.11
N GLY A 116 9.81 3.93 28.90
CA GLY A 116 11.15 3.44 28.61
C GLY A 116 11.93 4.30 27.62
N LEU A 117 13.02 3.73 27.12
CA LEU A 117 14.02 4.43 26.28
C LEU A 117 13.62 4.50 24.81
N VAL A 118 12.65 3.69 24.40
CA VAL A 118 11.99 3.72 23.10
C VAL A 118 10.51 3.87 23.38
N ARG A 119 9.88 4.96 22.93
CA ARG A 119 8.47 5.23 23.25
C ARG A 119 7.82 6.13 22.22
N ILE A 120 6.50 6.20 22.23
CA ILE A 120 5.72 7.14 21.45
C ILE A 120 5.27 8.27 22.39
N PHE A 121 5.50 9.52 21.97
CA PHE A 121 5.19 10.72 22.74
C PHE A 121 4.71 11.80 21.77
N ASP A 122 3.57 12.45 22.07
CA ASP A 122 2.95 13.49 21.23
C ASP A 122 2.75 13.08 19.75
N GLY A 123 2.51 11.79 19.51
CA GLY A 123 2.33 11.26 18.15
C GLY A 123 3.63 10.97 17.41
N ASP A 124 4.79 11.02 18.09
CA ASP A 124 6.09 10.74 17.49
C ASP A 124 6.79 9.57 18.22
N LEU A 125 7.47 8.71 17.48
CA LEU A 125 8.41 7.73 18.04
C LEU A 125 9.69 8.43 18.51
N ALA A 126 10.05 8.28 19.78
CA ALA A 126 11.23 8.88 20.39
C ALA A 126 12.17 7.81 20.97
N LEU A 127 13.46 7.94 20.68
CA LEU A 127 14.54 7.12 21.22
C LEU A 127 15.50 7.99 22.02
N THR A 128 15.88 7.53 23.20
CA THR A 128 16.96 8.10 24.03
C THR A 128 17.75 6.98 24.68
N GLY A 129 18.86 7.30 25.34
CA GLY A 129 19.63 6.39 26.17
C GLY A 129 21.06 6.16 25.72
N PRO A 130 21.89 5.58 26.60
CA PRO A 130 23.30 5.36 26.30
C PRO A 130 23.47 4.36 25.16
N ALA A 131 24.45 4.63 24.29
CA ALA A 131 24.90 3.69 23.28
C ALA A 131 25.79 2.59 23.89
N SER A 132 25.25 1.80 24.83
CA SER A 132 26.03 0.73 25.49
C SER A 132 26.22 -0.49 24.58
N GLY A 133 27.22 -0.44 23.69
CA GLY A 133 27.56 -1.55 22.78
C GLY A 133 26.36 -2.01 21.95
N ALA A 134 26.21 -3.32 21.70
CA ALA A 134 25.06 -3.88 20.98
C ALA A 134 23.69 -3.68 21.67
N GLY A 135 23.69 -3.22 22.92
CA GLY A 135 22.51 -3.07 23.79
C GLY A 135 21.84 -1.70 23.73
N GLY A 136 22.39 -0.72 23.00
CA GLY A 136 21.77 0.60 22.86
C GLY A 136 20.30 0.54 22.40
N PRO A 137 19.43 1.46 22.85
CA PRO A 137 18.00 1.48 22.55
C PRO A 137 17.75 1.48 21.05
N LYS A 138 16.84 0.60 20.63
CA LYS A 138 16.52 0.38 19.22
C LYS A 138 15.12 -0.17 19.07
N ILE A 139 14.54 0.07 17.91
CA ILE A 139 13.24 -0.46 17.53
C ILE A 139 13.31 -0.99 16.11
N THR A 140 12.62 -2.09 15.85
CA THR A 140 12.64 -2.75 14.54
C THR A 140 11.25 -3.06 14.03
N ARG A 141 11.03 -3.01 12.71
CA ARG A 141 9.78 -3.45 12.09
C ARG A 141 10.06 -4.13 10.77
N THR A 142 9.20 -5.07 10.41
CA THR A 142 9.36 -5.89 9.19
C THR A 142 8.34 -5.51 8.14
N VAL A 143 8.77 -5.58 6.89
CA VAL A 143 7.97 -5.37 5.70
C VAL A 143 8.27 -6.44 4.65
N ASP A 144 7.23 -6.87 3.93
CA ASP A 144 7.37 -7.74 2.74
C ASP A 144 7.61 -6.89 1.49
N LEU A 145 8.85 -6.90 1.03
CA LEU A 145 9.30 -6.30 -0.22
C LEU A 145 9.63 -7.37 -1.27
N SER A 146 9.09 -8.58 -1.13
CA SER A 146 9.29 -9.63 -2.12
C SER A 146 8.77 -9.18 -3.48
N ASN A 147 9.53 -9.50 -4.52
CA ASN A 147 9.18 -9.22 -5.91
C ASN A 147 9.05 -7.73 -6.26
N THR A 148 9.62 -6.81 -5.46
CA THR A 148 9.81 -5.42 -5.89
C THR A 148 11.17 -5.21 -6.55
N GLN A 149 11.24 -4.23 -7.48
CA GLN A 149 12.48 -3.78 -8.10
C GLN A 149 12.91 -2.37 -7.66
N ASP A 150 11.99 -1.56 -7.14
CA ASP A 150 12.25 -0.24 -6.57
C ASP A 150 11.56 -0.17 -5.21
N ALA A 151 12.34 0.10 -4.17
CA ALA A 151 11.84 0.31 -2.82
C ALA A 151 12.61 1.45 -2.16
N ARG A 152 11.88 2.33 -1.50
CA ARG A 152 12.39 3.52 -0.83
C ARG A 152 11.82 3.61 0.57
N ILE A 153 12.61 4.11 1.50
CA ILE A 153 12.14 4.49 2.83
C ILE A 153 12.28 5.99 2.98
N GLU A 154 11.21 6.66 3.35
CA GLU A 154 11.18 8.06 3.74
C GLU A 154 10.99 8.17 5.24
N VAL A 155 11.81 8.99 5.87
CA VAL A 155 11.82 9.20 7.31
C VAL A 155 11.76 10.69 7.59
N LYS A 156 10.77 11.10 8.39
CA LYS A 156 10.70 12.42 9.01
C LYS A 156 11.25 12.32 10.42
N PHE A 157 12.28 13.10 10.73
CA PHE A 157 12.95 13.04 12.03
C PHE A 157 13.45 14.40 12.49
N HIS A 158 13.71 14.52 13.79
CA HIS A 158 14.43 15.61 14.38
C HIS A 158 15.16 15.14 15.65
N PHE A 159 15.94 16.05 16.24
CA PHE A 159 16.49 15.88 17.57
C PHE A 159 15.84 16.89 18.51
N GLU A 160 15.51 16.45 19.72
CA GLU A 160 14.85 17.27 20.74
C GLU A 160 15.70 17.35 22.00
N GLY A 161 15.78 18.56 22.57
CA GLY A 161 16.53 18.87 23.78
C GLY A 161 18.00 19.23 23.55
N ASP A 162 18.87 18.98 24.54
CA ASP A 162 20.24 19.53 24.59
C ASP A 162 21.26 18.65 23.85
N VAL A 163 20.93 18.29 22.61
CA VAL A 163 21.72 17.33 21.82
C VAL A 163 23.07 17.91 21.40
N GLU A 164 24.11 17.13 21.60
CA GLU A 164 25.52 17.49 21.40
C GLU A 164 26.03 16.94 20.07
N SER A 165 27.09 17.56 19.52
CA SER A 165 27.63 17.18 18.21
C SER A 165 28.16 15.75 18.11
N GLY A 166 28.36 15.09 19.25
CA GLY A 166 28.74 13.68 19.34
C GLY A 166 27.55 12.72 19.35
N ASP A 167 26.33 13.20 19.49
CA ASP A 167 25.14 12.37 19.66
C ASP A 167 24.63 11.92 18.31
N GLN A 168 24.29 10.64 18.22
CA GLN A 168 24.00 10.01 16.96
C GLN A 168 22.90 8.98 17.10
N ALA A 169 22.03 8.98 16.09
CA ALA A 169 21.12 7.87 15.82
C ALA A 169 21.39 7.35 14.41
N ALA A 170 20.85 6.19 14.07
CA ALA A 170 21.03 5.64 12.74
C ALA A 170 19.84 4.82 12.27
N LEU A 171 19.64 4.85 10.95
CA LEU A 171 18.75 3.97 10.22
C LEU A 171 19.54 2.77 9.68
N TYR A 172 19.04 1.58 9.95
CA TYR A 172 19.56 0.33 9.41
C TYR A 172 18.48 -0.43 8.65
N VAL A 173 18.89 -1.20 7.66
CA VAL A 173 18.03 -2.15 6.94
C VAL A 173 18.72 -3.51 6.86
N ARG A 174 17.94 -4.58 7.00
CA ARG A 174 18.38 -5.97 6.86
C ARG A 174 17.54 -6.67 5.80
N LYS A 175 18.23 -7.43 4.94
CA LYS A 175 17.64 -8.33 3.95
C LYS A 175 17.53 -9.74 4.52
N GLY A 176 16.32 -10.24 4.81
CA GLY A 176 16.12 -11.59 5.34
C GLY A 176 16.97 -11.85 6.59
N SER A 177 17.77 -12.92 6.55
CA SER A 177 18.67 -13.31 7.65
C SER A 177 20.07 -12.67 7.60
N HIS A 178 20.33 -11.72 6.70
CA HIS A 178 21.65 -11.09 6.59
C HIS A 178 21.97 -10.18 7.79
N SER A 179 23.19 -9.65 7.86
CA SER A 179 23.53 -8.60 8.83
C SER A 179 22.77 -7.30 8.51
N PHE A 180 22.35 -6.55 9.54
CA PHE A 180 21.92 -5.16 9.36
C PHE A 180 23.01 -4.32 8.68
N LYS A 181 22.61 -3.52 7.69
CA LYS A 181 23.46 -2.51 7.06
C LYS A 181 22.96 -1.13 7.43
N ARG A 182 23.89 -0.24 7.78
CA ARG A 182 23.59 1.16 8.09
C ARG A 182 23.33 1.90 6.78
N ILE A 183 22.19 2.58 6.71
CA ILE A 183 21.79 3.43 5.59
C ILE A 183 22.23 4.86 5.84
N GLU A 184 22.05 5.35 7.06
CA GLU A 184 22.38 6.72 7.45
C GLU A 184 22.83 6.76 8.92
N THR A 185 23.74 7.68 9.23
CA THR A 185 23.95 8.20 10.58
C THR A 185 23.33 9.59 10.65
N PHE A 186 22.42 9.80 11.58
CA PHE A 186 21.84 11.09 11.92
C PHE A 186 22.69 11.72 13.01
N ASP A 187 23.20 12.92 12.76
CA ASP A 187 23.94 13.72 13.72
C ASP A 187 23.40 15.16 13.72
N VAL A 188 23.71 15.89 14.79
CA VAL A 188 23.35 17.30 14.95
C VAL A 188 24.53 18.22 14.66
N SER A 189 25.27 17.99 13.57
CA SER A 189 26.45 18.77 13.16
C SER A 189 26.28 20.32 13.14
N TRP A 190 25.06 20.82 13.35
CA TRP A 190 24.71 22.22 13.50
C TRP A 190 23.84 22.37 14.76
N CYS A 191 24.38 22.93 15.85
CA CYS A 191 23.58 23.27 17.04
C CYS A 191 22.32 24.08 16.65
N GLY A 192 21.12 23.58 16.94
CA GLY A 192 19.89 24.32 16.71
C GLY A 192 18.60 23.51 16.67
N LYS A 193 17.93 23.43 17.82
CA LYS A 193 16.48 23.27 18.08
C LYS A 193 15.60 22.69 16.96
N SER A 194 14.97 21.54 17.25
CA SER A 194 13.71 21.01 16.71
C SER A 194 13.46 21.23 15.21
N LYS A 195 14.51 21.22 14.38
CA LYS A 195 14.36 21.31 12.94
C LYS A 195 14.00 19.92 12.44
N THR A 196 12.80 19.81 11.90
CA THR A 196 12.35 18.60 11.23
C THR A 196 13.04 18.44 9.88
N PHE A 197 13.54 17.23 9.62
CA PHE A 197 14.11 16.81 8.36
C PHE A 197 13.27 15.69 7.78
N ILE A 198 13.09 15.69 6.47
CA ILE A 198 12.54 14.57 5.71
C ILE A 198 13.64 14.08 4.78
N LYS A 199 13.98 12.80 4.85
CA LYS A 199 14.96 12.18 3.97
C LYS A 199 14.42 10.88 3.39
N THR A 200 14.70 10.67 2.11
CA THR A 200 14.32 9.46 1.37
C THR A 200 15.56 8.68 0.97
N TYR A 201 15.58 7.37 1.25
CA TYR A 201 16.67 6.47 0.96
C TYR A 201 16.22 5.35 0.03
N ASP A 202 17.09 4.99 -0.92
CA ASP A 202 16.90 3.80 -1.75
C ASP A 202 17.28 2.55 -0.95
N ILE A 203 16.32 1.64 -0.78
CA ILE A 203 16.49 0.37 -0.08
C ILE A 203 16.23 -0.83 -1.00
N SER A 204 16.20 -0.63 -2.31
CA SER A 204 15.87 -1.65 -3.31
C SER A 204 16.80 -2.88 -3.21
N ALA A 205 18.07 -2.67 -2.86
CA ALA A 205 19.04 -3.76 -2.66
C ALA A 205 18.68 -4.70 -1.49
N TYR A 206 17.83 -4.26 -0.57
CA TYR A 206 17.41 -4.99 0.62
C TYR A 206 16.03 -5.63 0.49
N ALA A 207 15.41 -5.56 -0.70
CA ALA A 207 14.13 -6.20 -0.99
C ALA A 207 14.19 -7.72 -0.73
N ASP A 208 13.29 -8.18 0.14
CA ASP A 208 13.12 -9.57 0.59
C ASP A 208 11.70 -9.77 1.13
N ALA A 209 11.27 -11.01 1.31
CA ALA A 209 10.03 -11.31 2.02
C ALA A 209 10.07 -10.88 3.49
N VAL A 210 11.27 -10.77 4.05
CA VAL A 210 11.52 -10.32 5.42
C VAL A 210 12.57 -9.21 5.38
N THR A 211 12.18 -8.02 4.92
CA THR A 211 13.04 -6.83 5.05
C THR A 211 12.78 -6.17 6.41
N THR A 212 13.81 -6.05 7.25
CA THR A 212 13.68 -5.43 8.58
C THR A 212 14.31 -4.05 8.60
N ILE A 213 13.55 -3.05 9.02
CA ILE A 213 13.99 -1.67 9.29
C ILE A 213 14.33 -1.54 10.77
N LYS A 214 15.34 -0.75 11.10
CA LYS A 214 15.75 -0.48 12.49
C LYS A 214 16.21 0.95 12.68
N PHE A 215 15.66 1.61 13.69
CA PHE A 215 16.23 2.83 14.28
C PHE A 215 16.99 2.47 15.55
N ARG A 216 18.12 3.12 15.78
CA ARG A 216 18.99 2.85 16.93
C ARG A 216 19.76 4.10 17.34
N VAL A 217 19.92 4.27 18.64
CA VAL A 217 20.88 5.23 19.21
C VAL A 217 22.31 4.67 19.07
N GLU A 218 23.18 5.42 18.38
CA GLU A 218 24.56 5.05 18.08
C GLU A 218 25.58 5.72 19.01
N SER A 219 25.27 6.91 19.52
CA SER A 219 26.09 7.63 20.49
C SER A 219 25.20 8.34 21.51
N GLU A 220 25.68 8.41 22.75
CA GLU A 220 24.97 8.76 23.97
C GLU A 220 23.90 9.86 23.79
N LEU A 221 22.62 9.49 23.75
CA LEU A 221 21.52 10.43 23.97
C LEU A 221 21.14 10.33 25.44
N ARG A 222 21.43 11.35 26.24
CA ARG A 222 21.15 11.34 27.69
C ARG A 222 19.62 11.28 27.92
N PRO A 223 19.12 10.25 28.64
CA PRO A 223 17.69 10.08 28.92
C PRO A 223 16.99 11.27 29.58
N SER A 224 17.74 12.16 30.22
CA SER A 224 17.21 13.32 30.91
C SER A 224 16.59 14.36 29.97
N ASN A 225 17.12 14.52 28.77
CA ASN A 225 16.82 15.69 27.93
C ASN A 225 17.34 15.60 26.48
N GLU A 226 17.70 14.43 25.95
CA GLU A 226 18.19 14.30 24.58
C GLU A 226 17.46 13.17 23.86
N TRP A 227 16.77 13.48 22.76
CA TRP A 227 15.92 12.53 22.05
C TRP A 227 16.16 12.57 20.55
N PHE A 228 16.23 11.39 19.94
CA PHE A 228 16.05 11.23 18.50
C PHE A 228 14.58 10.91 18.24
N VAL A 229 13.91 11.79 17.52
CA VAL A 229 12.47 11.74 17.30
C VAL A 229 12.20 11.42 15.83
N VAL A 230 11.33 10.45 15.59
CA VAL A 230 10.86 9.97 14.29
C VAL A 230 9.34 10.13 14.25
N ASP A 231 8.87 11.02 13.40
CA ASP A 231 7.47 11.43 13.30
C ASP A 231 6.74 10.61 12.22
N TYR A 232 7.43 10.30 11.13
CA TYR A 232 6.83 9.59 10.00
C TYR A 232 7.82 8.62 9.37
N VAL A 233 7.35 7.38 9.15
CA VAL A 233 8.08 6.35 8.42
C VAL A 233 7.20 5.83 7.30
N ALA A 234 7.64 6.00 6.06
CA ALA A 234 6.99 5.43 4.91
C ALA A 234 7.92 4.56 4.08
N VAL A 235 7.47 3.36 3.75
CA VAL A 235 8.08 2.51 2.72
C VAL A 235 7.22 2.57 1.47
N MET A 236 7.82 3.05 0.38
CA MET A 236 7.20 3.14 -0.92
C MET A 236 7.88 2.15 -1.87
N TYR A 237 7.09 1.30 -2.53
CA TYR A 237 7.62 0.30 -3.45
C TYR A 237 6.64 -0.01 -4.56
N GLU A 238 7.15 -0.44 -5.71
CA GLU A 238 6.30 -0.88 -6.82
C GLU A 238 6.00 -2.38 -6.70
N LYS A 239 4.73 -2.76 -6.73
CA LYS A 239 4.31 -4.16 -6.91
C LYS A 239 3.62 -4.29 -8.26
N CYS A 240 4.09 -5.23 -9.06
CA CYS A 240 3.55 -5.46 -10.39
C CYS A 240 2.74 -6.77 -10.40
N ASP A 241 1.62 -6.77 -11.11
CA ASP A 241 0.79 -7.96 -11.26
C ASP A 241 1.52 -9.06 -12.05
N ALA A 242 1.13 -10.31 -11.80
CA ALA A 242 1.69 -11.45 -12.52
C ALA A 242 1.49 -11.26 -14.05
N GLY A 243 2.60 -11.22 -14.80
CA GLY A 243 2.60 -10.93 -16.24
C GLY A 243 3.02 -9.50 -16.61
N ALA A 244 3.20 -8.61 -15.64
CA ALA A 244 3.85 -7.32 -15.87
C ALA A 244 5.34 -7.56 -16.18
N THR A 245 5.73 -7.35 -17.43
CA THR A 245 7.14 -7.22 -17.77
C THR A 245 7.58 -5.83 -17.31
N THR A 246 8.42 -5.76 -16.28
CA THR A 246 9.23 -4.56 -16.07
C THR A 246 9.97 -4.33 -17.38
N ARG A 247 9.74 -3.20 -18.06
CA ARG A 247 10.47 -2.89 -19.30
C ARG A 247 11.95 -3.11 -18.98
N ALA A 248 12.56 -4.07 -19.67
CA ALA A 248 13.91 -4.51 -19.35
C ALA A 248 14.82 -3.27 -19.17
N PRO A 249 15.73 -3.26 -18.18
CA PRO A 249 16.80 -2.26 -18.18
C PRO A 249 17.45 -2.35 -19.55
N ALA A 250 17.65 -1.21 -20.21
CA ALA A 250 18.30 -1.16 -21.51
C ALA A 250 19.68 -1.82 -21.40
N THR A 251 19.74 -3.13 -21.66
CA THR A 251 20.98 -3.88 -21.71
C THR A 251 21.71 -3.42 -22.95
N THR A 252 22.92 -2.94 -22.72
CA THR A 252 23.86 -2.48 -23.74
C THR A 252 24.04 -3.60 -24.77
N ARG A 253 23.30 -3.54 -25.87
CA ARG A 253 23.52 -4.45 -26.99
C ARG A 253 24.89 -4.10 -27.58
N ALA A 254 25.79 -5.07 -27.59
CA ALA A 254 27.08 -4.94 -28.25
C ALA A 254 26.89 -4.48 -29.72
N PRO A 255 27.80 -3.65 -30.25
CA PRO A 255 27.62 -3.09 -31.59
C PRO A 255 27.84 -4.20 -32.63
N THR A 256 26.74 -4.67 -33.23
CA THR A 256 26.80 -5.35 -34.51
C THR A 256 26.87 -4.27 -35.58
N THR A 257 28.03 -4.15 -36.21
CA THR A 257 28.31 -3.20 -37.29
C THR A 257 27.51 -3.60 -38.53
N THR A 258 26.28 -3.14 -38.63
CA THR A 258 25.52 -3.16 -39.88
C THR A 258 25.58 -1.77 -40.48
N THR A 259 26.38 -1.63 -41.54
CA THR A 259 26.43 -0.46 -42.39
C THR A 259 25.03 -0.22 -42.95
N THR A 260 24.35 0.82 -42.49
CA THR A 260 23.10 1.28 -43.09
C THR A 260 23.16 2.79 -43.25
N THR A 261 22.96 3.17 -44.51
CA THR A 261 23.12 4.47 -45.12
C THR A 261 22.42 5.58 -44.34
N THR A 262 23.17 6.65 -44.10
CA THR A 262 22.79 7.86 -43.38
C THR A 262 21.60 8.54 -44.06
N THR A 263 20.42 8.45 -43.44
CA THR A 263 19.36 9.43 -43.63
C THR A 263 19.20 10.16 -42.30
N THR A 264 19.57 11.44 -42.30
CA THR A 264 19.55 12.33 -41.14
C THR A 264 18.14 12.39 -40.54
N ARG A 265 17.94 11.73 -39.39
CA ARG A 265 16.79 11.94 -38.51
C ARG A 265 17.27 12.54 -37.19
N ALA A 266 16.48 13.52 -36.74
CA ALA A 266 16.61 14.35 -35.54
C ALA A 266 17.07 13.62 -34.26
N PRO A 267 17.68 14.35 -33.30
CA PRO A 267 18.10 13.79 -32.02
C PRO A 267 16.90 13.12 -31.33
N THR A 268 17.04 11.84 -30.99
CA THR A 268 16.09 11.16 -30.12
C THR A 268 16.40 11.61 -28.70
N THR A 269 15.74 12.68 -28.29
CA THR A 269 15.57 13.01 -26.88
C THR A 269 14.82 11.85 -26.25
N THR A 270 15.47 11.10 -25.34
CA THR A 270 14.72 10.27 -24.40
C THR A 270 13.71 11.20 -23.70
N PRO A 271 12.39 10.95 -23.81
CA PRO A 271 11.40 11.84 -23.22
C PRO A 271 11.71 12.00 -21.74
N ASN A 272 11.83 13.23 -21.26
CA ASN A 272 12.00 13.49 -19.84
C ASN A 272 10.72 12.99 -19.14
N PRO A 273 10.81 11.97 -18.26
CA PRO A 273 9.63 11.42 -17.59
C PRO A 273 8.87 12.47 -16.76
N CYS A 274 9.53 13.55 -16.34
CA CYS A 274 8.89 14.66 -15.64
C CYS A 274 8.03 15.56 -16.54
N ASP A 275 8.16 15.46 -17.87
CA ASP A 275 7.32 16.24 -18.80
C ASP A 275 5.87 15.69 -18.82
N SER A 276 5.70 14.40 -18.56
CA SER A 276 4.39 13.73 -18.47
C SER A 276 3.93 13.44 -17.04
N HIS A 277 4.82 13.61 -16.04
CA HIS A 277 4.54 13.30 -14.64
C HIS A 277 4.37 14.58 -13.81
N THR A 278 3.13 14.87 -13.41
CA THR A 278 2.80 16.11 -12.67
C THR A 278 2.81 15.87 -11.17
N CYS A 279 3.67 16.58 -10.44
CA CYS A 279 3.61 16.67 -8.99
C CYS A 279 2.60 17.75 -8.56
N LYS A 280 1.61 17.35 -7.76
CA LYS A 280 0.57 18.20 -7.17
C LYS A 280 1.10 18.91 -5.93
N ASN A 281 0.32 19.87 -5.44
CA ASN A 281 0.55 20.58 -4.19
C ASN A 281 1.97 21.18 -4.03
N GLY A 282 2.58 21.55 -5.16
CA GLY A 282 3.89 22.17 -5.21
C GLY A 282 5.07 21.21 -5.02
N GLY A 283 4.85 19.89 -5.14
CA GLY A 283 5.94 18.92 -5.19
C GLY A 283 6.88 19.15 -6.38
N THR A 284 8.14 18.74 -6.25
CA THR A 284 9.17 18.89 -7.28
C THR A 284 9.40 17.58 -7.99
N CYS A 285 9.33 17.57 -9.33
CA CYS A 285 9.62 16.34 -10.08
C CYS A 285 11.13 16.12 -10.21
N ARG A 286 11.59 14.91 -9.93
CA ARG A 286 12.97 14.47 -10.20
C ARG A 286 13.00 13.12 -10.91
N ILE A 287 14.09 12.86 -11.62
CA ILE A 287 14.30 11.62 -12.35
C ILE A 287 15.26 10.71 -11.57
N SER A 288 14.89 9.46 -11.34
CA SER A 288 15.78 8.42 -10.80
C SER A 288 15.61 7.13 -11.61
N ASN A 289 16.72 6.49 -12.02
CA ASN A 289 16.69 5.27 -12.83
C ASN A 289 15.80 5.36 -14.09
N GLY A 290 15.74 6.54 -14.72
CA GLY A 290 14.93 6.78 -15.93
C GLY A 290 13.42 6.89 -15.70
N ARG A 291 12.96 7.08 -14.45
CA ARG A 291 11.55 7.29 -14.07
C ARG A 291 11.39 8.57 -13.26
N ALA A 292 10.22 9.20 -13.38
CA ALA A 292 9.87 10.42 -12.63
C ALA A 292 9.34 10.09 -11.24
N TYR A 293 9.73 10.89 -10.26
CA TYR A 293 9.29 10.84 -8.87
C TYR A 293 8.95 12.26 -8.42
N CYS A 294 8.03 12.37 -7.47
CA CYS A 294 7.67 13.64 -6.85
C CYS A 294 8.27 13.73 -5.45
N ASP A 295 9.09 14.76 -5.23
CA ASP A 295 9.49 15.20 -3.90
C ASP A 295 8.38 16.10 -3.35
N CYS A 296 7.63 15.59 -2.38
CA CYS A 296 6.47 16.30 -1.84
C CYS A 296 6.88 17.40 -0.86
N LYS A 297 6.12 18.49 -0.88
CA LYS A 297 6.24 19.54 0.13
C LYS A 297 5.57 19.08 1.42
N ASP A 298 6.03 19.66 2.54
CA ASP A 298 5.50 19.41 3.86
C ASP A 298 3.96 19.47 3.88
N GLY A 299 3.36 18.48 4.54
CA GLY A 299 1.90 18.34 4.62
C GLY A 299 1.25 17.66 3.40
N TYR A 300 2.02 17.10 2.47
CA TYR A 300 1.51 16.34 1.33
C TYR A 300 2.27 15.04 1.09
N SER A 301 1.56 14.01 0.62
CA SER A 301 2.08 12.68 0.30
C SER A 301 1.39 12.10 -0.94
N GLY A 302 1.83 10.92 -1.39
CA GLY A 302 1.34 10.24 -2.58
C GLY A 302 2.30 10.33 -3.76
N SER A 303 2.08 9.48 -4.77
CA SER A 303 2.96 9.36 -5.96
C SER A 303 3.08 10.65 -6.76
N GLN A 304 2.07 11.51 -6.66
CA GLN A 304 2.02 12.85 -7.23
C GLN A 304 1.82 13.90 -6.15
N CYS A 305 2.08 13.63 -4.86
CA CYS A 305 1.81 14.55 -3.76
C CYS A 305 0.34 15.02 -3.70
N GLU A 306 -0.59 14.20 -4.18
CA GLU A 306 -2.01 14.48 -4.31
C GLU A 306 -2.76 14.42 -2.97
N THR A 307 -2.21 13.70 -2.00
CA THR A 307 -2.83 13.46 -0.71
C THR A 307 -2.38 14.53 0.25
N ARG A 308 -3.32 15.24 0.86
CA ARG A 308 -3.03 16.15 1.97
C ARG A 308 -2.85 15.33 3.22
N ILE A 309 -1.73 15.49 3.90
CA ILE A 309 -1.51 14.96 5.23
C ILE A 309 -2.39 15.81 6.15
N THR A 310 -3.49 15.24 6.64
CA THR A 310 -4.46 15.94 7.49
C THR A 310 -4.00 16.00 8.93
N THR A 311 -2.82 16.59 9.18
CA THR A 311 -2.39 16.91 10.54
C THR A 311 -1.67 18.25 10.56
N THR A 312 -2.36 19.26 11.08
CA THR A 312 -1.69 20.37 11.77
C THR A 312 -1.57 19.92 13.23
N PRO A 313 -0.37 19.58 13.75
CA PRO A 313 -0.22 19.51 15.19
C PRO A 313 -0.37 20.92 15.74
N THR A 314 -1.32 21.09 16.66
CA THR A 314 -1.30 22.25 17.55
C THR A 314 -0.09 22.07 18.45
N PRO A 315 0.85 23.02 18.54
CA PRO A 315 1.96 22.90 19.47
C PRO A 315 1.41 23.07 20.89
N THR A 316 1.04 21.97 21.54
CA THR A 316 0.76 21.97 22.98
C THR A 316 2.04 21.69 23.71
N THR A 317 2.57 22.74 24.32
CA THR A 317 3.61 22.63 25.34
C THR A 317 3.05 21.83 26.52
N LYS A 318 3.48 20.58 26.71
CA LYS A 318 3.83 19.94 28.00
C LYS A 318 3.97 18.41 27.82
N TRP A 319 5.05 17.88 28.39
CA TRP A 319 5.41 16.47 28.51
C TRP A 319 4.27 15.60 29.09
N ASP A 320 3.34 15.10 28.28
CA ASP A 320 2.42 14.01 28.64
C ASP A 320 2.58 12.78 27.69
N PRO A 321 3.26 11.70 28.12
CA PRO A 321 3.41 10.51 27.30
C PRO A 321 2.06 9.84 27.08
N CYS A 322 1.67 9.79 25.79
CA CYS A 322 0.42 9.20 25.32
C CYS A 322 -0.83 9.82 25.96
N ASN A 323 -0.95 11.15 25.86
CA ASN A 323 -2.06 12.00 26.34
C ASN A 323 -3.33 11.21 26.72
N SER A 324 -3.54 11.12 28.04
CA SER A 324 -4.58 10.35 28.74
C SER A 324 -5.99 10.44 28.16
#